data_AF-A0A3D1XA89-F1
#
_entry.id   AF-A0A3D1XA89-F1
#
_cell.length_a   1.000
_cell.length_b   1.000
_cell.length_c   1.000
_cell.angle_alpha   90.00
_cell.angle_beta   90.00
_cell.angle_gamma   90.00
#
_symmetry.space_group_name_H-M   'P 1'
#
loop_
_entity.id
_entity.type
_entity.pdbx_description
1 polymer ?
#
loop_
_entity_poly.entity_id
_entity_poly.type
_entity_poly.pdbx_seq_one_letter_code
_entity_poly.pdbx_strand_id
1 'polypeptide(L)'
;RRTDELLRKHPWRPVLAAGDFNGSADSYLREGSSYQTALVPFDVLQAEDYAKNGSLLVSGGVPPRGIWYTWWLDRTQLLLSHADGSYWYQGIWETFDQILLSPAFFDSYGLEFHSGQVGVGQHLRDEKGHPNAWNVRTEAGYSDHLPVYVVLTGR
;
A
#
# COMPACT_ATOMS: atom_id res chain seq x y z
N ARG A 1 7.63 14.48 5.94
CA ARG A 1 8.31 15.81 5.93
C ARG A 1 8.52 16.38 4.53
N ARG A 2 9.30 15.75 3.64
CA ARG A 2 9.55 16.29 2.28
C ARG A 2 8.29 16.29 1.39
N THR A 3 7.53 15.20 1.41
CA THR A 3 6.25 15.06 0.69
C THR A 3 5.23 16.08 1.19
N ASP A 4 5.10 16.26 2.51
CA ASP A 4 4.15 17.22 3.09
C ASP A 4 4.49 18.68 2.78
N GLU A 5 5.78 19.04 2.76
CA GLU A 5 6.23 20.36 2.30
C GLU A 5 5.87 20.58 0.84
N LEU A 6 6.06 19.55 0.01
CA LEU A 6 5.80 19.58 -1.41
C LEU A 6 4.31 19.70 -1.72
N LEU A 7 3.46 18.90 -1.07
CA LEU A 7 2.00 18.89 -1.24
C LEU A 7 1.33 20.11 -0.58
N ARG A 8 1.95 20.74 0.43
CA ARG A 8 1.49 22.05 0.92
C ARG A 8 1.67 23.14 -0.12
N LYS A 9 2.81 23.17 -0.80
CA LYS A 9 3.13 24.18 -1.83
C LYS A 9 2.43 23.91 -3.15
N HIS A 10 2.27 22.64 -3.51
CA HIS A 10 1.67 22.21 -4.77
C HIS A 10 0.72 21.03 -4.51
N PRO A 11 -0.52 21.29 -4.07
CA PRO A 11 -1.46 20.25 -3.65
C PRO A 11 -1.85 19.26 -4.75
N TRP A 12 -1.77 19.67 -6.00
CA TRP A 12 -2.17 18.90 -7.19
C TRP A 12 -0.96 18.35 -7.96
N ARG A 13 0.20 18.26 -7.31
CA ARG A 13 1.33 17.56 -7.91
C ARG A 13 1.18 16.06 -7.65
N PRO A 14 1.19 15.20 -8.68
CA PRO A 14 1.20 13.76 -8.48
C PRO A 14 2.47 13.34 -7.74
N VAL A 15 2.27 12.67 -6.60
CA VAL A 15 3.33 12.15 -5.73
C VAL A 15 2.94 10.75 -5.30
N LEU A 16 3.83 9.80 -5.52
CA LEU A 16 3.72 8.46 -4.95
C LEU A 16 4.84 8.21 -3.95
N ALA A 17 4.55 7.39 -2.95
CA ALA A 17 5.54 6.83 -2.04
C ALA A 17 5.40 5.30 -2.09
N ALA A 18 6.49 4.60 -2.36
CA ALA A 18 6.48 3.15 -2.55
C ALA A 18 7.64 2.48 -1.82
N GLY A 19 7.41 1.27 -1.32
CA GLY A 19 8.42 0.45 -0.67
C GLY A 19 7.82 -0.47 0.38
N ASP A 20 8.70 -1.09 1.17
CA ASP A 20 8.33 -1.88 2.34
C ASP A 20 8.08 -0.96 3.54
N PHE A 21 6.84 -0.99 4.05
CA PHE A 21 6.38 -0.17 5.16
C PHE A 21 6.46 -0.91 6.51
N ASN A 22 6.94 -2.16 6.52
CA ASN A 22 7.07 -3.03 7.70
C ASN A 22 5.75 -3.25 8.46
N GLY A 23 4.62 -3.01 7.82
CA GLY A 23 3.30 -3.09 8.41
C GLY A 23 2.24 -3.10 7.31
N SER A 24 1.19 -3.87 7.54
CA SER A 24 0.07 -3.98 6.61
C SER A 24 -0.78 -2.72 6.60
N ALA A 25 -1.42 -2.41 5.47
CA ALA A 25 -2.28 -1.22 5.34
C ALA A 25 -3.42 -1.18 6.37
N ASP A 26 -3.91 -2.36 6.77
CA ASP A 26 -5.01 -2.55 7.72
C ASP A 26 -4.53 -2.82 9.16
N SER A 27 -3.22 -2.80 9.45
CA SER A 27 -2.68 -3.16 10.77
C SER A 27 -3.38 -2.42 11.93
N TYR A 28 -3.68 -1.13 11.77
CA TYR A 28 -4.42 -0.37 12.78
C TYR A 28 -5.76 -1.03 13.16
N LEU A 29 -6.54 -1.43 12.15
CA LEU A 29 -7.85 -2.03 12.33
C LEU A 29 -7.74 -3.47 12.83
N ARG A 30 -6.79 -4.23 12.26
CA ARG A 30 -6.54 -5.64 12.60
C ARG A 30 -6.17 -5.82 14.08
N GLU A 31 -5.42 -4.87 14.62
CA GLU A 31 -4.97 -4.83 16.02
C GLU A 31 -5.98 -4.14 16.96
N GLY A 32 -7.25 -4.10 16.55
CA GLY A 32 -8.35 -3.61 17.36
C GLY A 32 -8.35 -2.11 17.57
N SER A 33 -7.67 -1.33 16.72
CA SER A 33 -7.60 0.15 16.82
C SER A 33 -7.03 0.63 18.16
N SER A 34 -6.19 -0.19 18.79
CA SER A 34 -5.77 -0.01 20.19
C SER A 34 -4.50 0.84 20.36
N TYR A 35 -3.68 0.95 19.32
CA TYR A 35 -2.45 1.74 19.32
C TYR A 35 -2.16 2.38 17.96
N GLN A 36 -1.30 3.39 17.96
CA GLN A 36 -0.91 4.12 16.76
C GLN A 36 0.04 3.30 15.88
N THR A 37 -0.33 3.14 14.60
CA THR A 37 0.49 2.52 13.55
C THR A 37 0.99 3.59 12.57
N ALA A 38 1.94 3.23 11.69
CA ALA A 38 2.46 4.14 10.67
C ALA A 38 1.38 4.57 9.66
N LEU A 39 0.49 3.65 9.28
CA LEU A 39 -0.67 3.91 8.41
C LEU A 39 -1.95 3.82 9.25
N VAL A 40 -2.83 4.81 9.14
CA VAL A 40 -4.09 4.88 9.88
C VAL A 40 -5.22 5.30 8.93
N PRO A 41 -6.38 4.61 8.91
CA PRO A 41 -7.52 5.06 8.11
C PRO A 41 -7.97 6.47 8.52
N PHE A 42 -8.23 7.34 7.54
CA PHE A 42 -8.49 8.76 7.82
C PHE A 42 -9.81 9.04 8.56
N ASP A 43 -10.72 8.08 8.59
CA ASP A 43 -12.08 8.18 9.13
C ASP A 43 -12.22 7.69 10.58
N VAL A 44 -11.11 7.31 11.22
CA VAL A 44 -11.10 6.90 12.64
C VAL A 44 -11.12 8.11 13.56
N LEU A 45 -11.73 7.98 14.74
CA LEU A 45 -11.93 9.08 15.69
C LEU A 45 -10.64 9.83 16.07
N GLN A 46 -9.50 9.14 16.09
CA GLN A 46 -8.20 9.67 16.54
C GLN A 46 -7.27 10.05 15.37
N ALA A 47 -7.77 10.05 14.12
CA ALA A 47 -6.96 10.23 12.92
C ALA A 47 -6.09 11.50 12.99
N GLU A 48 -6.67 12.64 13.37
CA GLU A 48 -5.92 13.90 13.44
C GLU A 48 -4.76 13.86 14.44
N ASP A 49 -4.96 13.23 15.59
CA ASP A 49 -3.94 13.16 16.63
C ASP A 49 -2.83 12.18 16.25
N TYR A 50 -3.18 11.06 15.62
CA TYR A 50 -2.19 10.15 15.05
C TYR A 50 -1.40 10.81 13.90
N ALA A 51 -2.04 11.61 13.05
CA ALA A 51 -1.36 12.35 12.00
C ALA A 51 -0.36 13.38 12.57
N LYS A 52 -0.75 14.13 13.62
CA LYS A 52 0.16 15.04 14.34
C LYS A 52 1.36 14.30 14.95
N ASN A 53 1.14 13.05 15.37
CA ASN A 53 2.17 12.17 15.92
C ASN A 53 2.91 11.34 14.87
N GLY A 54 2.74 11.64 13.58
CA GLY A 54 3.58 11.09 12.50
C GLY A 54 2.97 9.94 11.69
N SER A 55 1.74 9.51 11.96
CA SER A 55 1.04 8.55 11.09
C SER A 55 0.66 9.20 9.77
N LEU A 56 0.70 8.42 8.69
CA LEU A 56 0.10 8.77 7.42
C LEU A 56 -1.36 8.35 7.43
N LEU A 57 -2.24 9.30 7.14
CA LEU A 57 -3.65 8.99 6.96
C LEU A 57 -3.88 8.40 5.57
N VAL A 58 -4.57 7.26 5.54
CA VAL A 58 -4.82 6.48 4.33
C VAL A 58 -6.30 6.27 4.06
N SER A 59 -6.65 6.07 2.80
CA SER A 59 -7.99 5.77 2.31
C SER A 59 -7.94 4.64 1.27
N GLY A 60 -8.96 3.78 1.27
CA GLY A 60 -9.24 2.81 0.21
C GLY A 60 -10.16 3.33 -0.90
N GLY A 61 -10.64 4.58 -0.79
CA GLY A 61 -11.38 5.29 -1.84
C GLY A 61 -10.71 6.59 -2.23
N VAL A 62 -11.31 7.32 -3.16
CA VAL A 62 -10.80 8.64 -3.63
C VAL A 62 -10.44 9.53 -2.43
N PRO A 63 -9.15 9.85 -2.23
CA PRO A 63 -8.71 10.49 -1.00
C PRO A 63 -8.96 12.00 -1.06
N PRO A 64 -9.40 12.63 0.05
CA PRO A 64 -9.41 14.09 0.14
C PRO A 64 -7.98 14.64 0.27
N ARG A 65 -7.85 15.98 0.18
CA ARG A 65 -6.55 16.64 0.29
C ARG A 65 -5.84 16.29 1.61
N GLY A 66 -4.58 15.89 1.51
CA GLY A 66 -3.74 15.56 2.66
C GLY A 66 -3.85 14.10 3.12
N ILE A 67 -4.71 13.31 2.48
CA ILE A 67 -4.86 11.88 2.72
C ILE A 67 -4.22 11.12 1.55
N TRP A 68 -3.59 9.99 1.85
CA TRP A 68 -3.01 9.10 0.87
C TRP A 68 -4.02 8.03 0.46
N TYR A 69 -4.02 7.64 -0.80
CA TYR A 69 -4.70 6.43 -1.24
C TYR A 69 -3.77 5.22 -1.14
N THR A 70 -4.31 4.09 -0.69
CA THR A 70 -3.66 2.78 -0.85
C THR A 70 -4.68 1.80 -1.44
N TRP A 71 -4.26 1.10 -2.50
CA TRP A 71 -5.12 0.12 -3.16
C TRP A 71 -5.38 -1.11 -2.28
N TRP A 72 -4.54 -1.35 -1.27
CA TRP A 72 -4.71 -2.42 -0.29
C TRP A 72 -5.92 -2.24 0.62
N LEU A 73 -6.50 -1.03 0.70
CA LEU A 73 -7.76 -0.78 1.41
C LEU A 73 -8.96 -0.62 0.47
N ASP A 74 -8.72 -0.62 -0.84
CA ASP A 74 -9.76 -0.54 -1.86
C ASP A 74 -10.34 -1.93 -2.11
N ARG A 75 -11.56 -2.15 -1.63
CA ARG A 75 -12.26 -3.45 -1.75
C ARG A 75 -12.39 -3.91 -3.20
N THR A 76 -12.56 -2.99 -4.15
CA THR A 76 -12.68 -3.35 -5.57
C THR A 76 -11.35 -3.88 -6.09
N GLN A 77 -10.25 -3.25 -5.69
CA GLN A 77 -8.90 -3.68 -6.10
C GLN A 77 -8.51 -5.00 -5.45
N LEU A 78 -8.81 -5.18 -4.16
CA LEU A 78 -8.56 -6.43 -3.46
C LEU A 78 -9.26 -7.62 -4.11
N LEU A 79 -10.52 -7.48 -4.51
CA LEU A 79 -11.27 -8.54 -5.19
C LEU A 79 -10.68 -8.94 -6.55
N LEU A 80 -9.96 -8.02 -7.20
CA LEU A 80 -9.35 -8.22 -8.51
C LEU A 80 -7.85 -8.51 -8.41
N SER A 81 -7.27 -8.49 -7.22
CA SER A 81 -5.85 -8.75 -6.99
C SER A 81 -5.54 -10.22 -7.25
N HIS A 82 -4.38 -10.47 -7.85
CA HIS A 82 -3.91 -11.84 -8.05
C HIS A 82 -3.45 -12.55 -6.77
N ALA A 83 -3.25 -11.81 -5.67
CA ALA A 83 -2.89 -12.34 -4.36
C ALA A 83 -3.40 -11.44 -3.23
N ASP A 84 -3.62 -12.03 -2.06
CA ASP A 84 -4.16 -11.34 -0.87
C ASP A 84 -3.11 -10.48 -0.14
N GLY A 85 -1.83 -10.64 -0.48
CA GLY A 85 -0.72 -9.88 0.09
C GLY A 85 0.55 -9.99 -0.75
N SER A 86 1.59 -9.32 -0.30
CA SER A 86 2.93 -9.38 -0.90
C SER A 86 3.90 -10.24 -0.10
N TYR A 87 3.66 -10.43 1.20
CA TYR A 87 4.52 -11.18 2.11
C TYR A 87 3.71 -12.23 2.85
N TRP A 88 4.27 -13.42 3.06
CA TRP A 88 3.59 -14.53 3.76
C TRP A 88 4.29 -14.86 5.06
N TYR A 89 3.60 -14.69 6.19
CA TYR A 89 4.18 -14.88 7.51
C TYR A 89 3.21 -15.57 8.45
N GLN A 90 3.68 -16.65 9.09
CA GLN A 90 2.92 -17.40 10.10
C GLN A 90 1.48 -17.79 9.69
N GLY A 91 1.25 -18.05 8.40
CA GLY A 91 -0.07 -18.42 7.89
C GLY A 91 -0.96 -17.26 7.49
N ILE A 92 -0.42 -16.04 7.47
CA ILE A 92 -1.15 -14.80 7.16
C ILE A 92 -0.47 -14.10 5.99
N TRP A 93 -1.29 -13.60 5.07
CA TRP A 93 -0.85 -12.67 4.03
C TRP A 93 -0.74 -11.26 4.60
N GLU A 94 0.43 -10.67 4.40
CA GLU A 94 0.75 -9.31 4.82
C GLU A 94 0.90 -8.41 3.59
N THR A 95 0.52 -7.15 3.75
CA THR A 95 0.57 -6.10 2.73
C THR A 95 1.69 -5.11 3.01
N PHE A 96 2.89 -5.59 3.37
CA PHE A 96 3.98 -4.70 3.78
C PHE A 96 4.45 -3.78 2.66
N ASP A 97 4.40 -4.27 1.41
CA ASP A 97 4.80 -3.50 0.23
C ASP A 97 3.68 -2.57 -0.21
N GLN A 98 3.84 -1.28 0.06
CA GLN A 98 2.83 -0.26 -0.20
C GLN A 98 3.19 0.58 -1.41
N ILE A 99 2.17 1.06 -2.12
CA ILE A 99 2.26 2.18 -3.06
C ILE A 99 1.17 3.18 -2.68
N LEU A 100 1.58 4.24 -1.99
CA LEU A 100 0.70 5.33 -1.57
C LEU A 100 0.62 6.39 -2.66
N LEU A 101 -0.59 6.82 -2.99
CA LEU A 101 -0.87 7.80 -4.04
C LEU A 101 -1.47 9.08 -3.47
N SER A 102 -0.97 10.24 -3.90
CA SER A 102 -1.58 11.54 -3.59
C SER A 102 -2.94 11.72 -4.30
N PRO A 103 -3.81 12.64 -3.85
CA PRO A 103 -5.11 12.90 -4.49
C PRO A 103 -5.06 13.29 -5.97
N ALA A 104 -3.93 13.81 -6.46
CA ALA A 104 -3.73 14.18 -7.86
C ALA A 104 -3.68 13.01 -8.85
N PHE A 105 -3.88 11.76 -8.40
CA PHE A 105 -4.08 10.60 -9.28
C PHE A 105 -5.57 10.26 -9.50
N PHE A 106 -6.46 11.14 -9.02
CA PHE A 106 -7.92 10.96 -9.04
C PHE A 106 -8.63 12.27 -9.41
N ASP A 107 -7.92 13.22 -10.03
CA ASP A 107 -8.44 14.54 -10.36
C ASP A 107 -8.82 14.68 -11.85
N SER A 108 -8.76 13.56 -12.59
CA SER A 108 -9.03 13.47 -14.03
C SER A 108 -8.06 14.27 -14.89
N TYR A 109 -6.84 14.55 -14.40
CA TYR A 109 -5.83 15.31 -15.13
C TYR A 109 -4.44 14.66 -15.06
N GLY A 110 -3.81 14.46 -16.22
CA GLY A 110 -2.44 13.93 -16.27
C GLY A 110 -2.40 12.42 -16.03
N LEU A 111 -1.91 11.97 -14.87
CA LEU A 111 -1.78 10.55 -14.55
C LEU A 111 -2.88 10.13 -13.57
N GLU A 112 -3.71 9.17 -13.97
CA GLU A 112 -4.79 8.64 -13.12
C GLU A 112 -4.52 7.22 -12.69
N PHE A 113 -4.91 6.89 -11.45
CA PHE A 113 -4.91 5.52 -10.97
C PHE A 113 -5.91 4.67 -11.74
N HIS A 114 -5.46 3.51 -12.20
CA HIS A 114 -6.30 2.52 -12.87
C HIS A 114 -6.49 1.27 -12.00
N SER A 115 -5.40 0.66 -11.55
CA SER A 115 -5.47 -0.57 -10.75
C SER A 115 -4.21 -0.81 -9.92
N GLY A 116 -4.36 -1.52 -8.80
CA GLY A 116 -3.27 -2.06 -7.99
C GLY A 116 -3.23 -3.58 -8.08
N GLN A 117 -2.03 -4.16 -8.08
CA GLN A 117 -1.85 -5.59 -8.32
C GLN A 117 -0.61 -6.17 -7.62
N VAL A 118 -0.66 -7.47 -7.37
CA VAL A 118 0.51 -8.29 -7.02
C VAL A 118 1.00 -9.05 -8.26
N GLY A 119 2.30 -9.03 -8.51
CA GLY A 119 2.92 -9.86 -9.54
C GLY A 119 3.06 -11.30 -9.07
N VAL A 120 2.39 -12.22 -9.77
CA VAL A 120 2.26 -13.63 -9.37
C VAL A 120 2.87 -14.61 -10.39
N GLY A 121 3.93 -14.20 -11.08
CA GLY A 121 4.65 -15.06 -12.03
C GLY A 121 4.99 -16.42 -11.40
N GLN A 122 4.86 -17.51 -12.14
CA GLN A 122 5.02 -18.87 -11.58
C GLN A 122 6.36 -19.08 -10.87
N HIS A 123 7.44 -18.48 -11.37
CA HIS A 123 8.76 -18.59 -10.75
C HIS A 123 8.86 -17.84 -9.41
N LEU A 124 8.03 -16.82 -9.16
CA LEU A 124 8.01 -16.04 -7.92
C LEU A 124 7.29 -16.76 -6.77
N ARG A 125 6.65 -17.90 -7.03
CA ARG A 125 5.85 -18.62 -6.05
C ARG A 125 6.30 -20.06 -5.85
N ASP A 126 6.13 -20.55 -4.63
CA ASP A 126 6.29 -21.97 -4.32
C ASP A 126 5.08 -22.79 -4.78
N GLU A 127 5.14 -24.11 -4.57
CA GLU A 127 4.05 -25.04 -4.93
C GLU A 127 2.73 -24.77 -4.18
N LYS A 128 2.78 -24.00 -3.08
CA LYS A 128 1.62 -23.61 -2.27
C LYS A 128 1.08 -22.23 -2.68
N GLY A 129 1.74 -21.54 -3.61
CA GLY A 129 1.36 -20.21 -4.07
C GLY A 129 1.89 -19.06 -3.20
N HIS A 130 2.77 -19.33 -2.23
CA HIS A 130 3.42 -18.31 -1.40
C HIS A 130 4.69 -17.78 -2.09
N PRO A 131 5.28 -16.66 -1.63
CA PRO A 131 6.54 -16.17 -2.19
C PRO A 131 7.62 -17.25 -2.17
N ASN A 132 8.30 -17.43 -3.30
CA ASN A 132 9.43 -18.34 -3.43
C ASN A 132 10.68 -17.73 -2.78
N ALA A 133 10.72 -17.79 -1.44
CA ALA A 133 11.75 -17.15 -0.64
C ALA A 133 13.16 -17.63 -0.97
N TRP A 134 14.11 -16.70 -1.01
CA TRP A 134 15.52 -17.04 -1.21
C TRP A 134 16.05 -17.91 -0.07
N ASN A 135 16.63 -19.06 -0.43
CA ASN A 135 17.26 -19.98 0.49
C ASN A 135 18.78 -20.03 0.22
N VAL A 136 19.54 -19.46 1.14
CA VAL A 136 21.01 -19.38 1.06
C VAL A 136 21.68 -20.75 1.00
N ARG A 137 21.08 -21.81 1.59
CA ARG A 137 21.68 -23.16 1.60
C ARG A 137 21.54 -23.88 0.27
N THR A 138 20.43 -23.65 -0.44
CA THR A 138 20.15 -24.29 -1.72
C THR A 138 20.43 -23.37 -2.91
N GLU A 139 20.80 -22.11 -2.66
CA GLU A 139 21.00 -21.05 -3.65
C GLU A 139 19.82 -20.95 -4.64
N ALA A 140 18.61 -21.11 -4.11
CA ALA A 140 17.38 -21.18 -4.88
C ALA A 140 16.31 -20.26 -4.28
N GLY A 141 15.32 -19.91 -5.10
CA GLY A 141 14.29 -18.92 -4.76
C GLY A 141 14.60 -17.56 -5.36
N TYR A 142 13.78 -16.57 -5.02
CA TYR A 142 13.84 -15.22 -5.57
C TYR A 142 13.76 -14.17 -4.47
N SER A 143 12.67 -14.17 -3.71
CA SER A 143 12.33 -13.15 -2.72
C SER A 143 11.21 -13.70 -1.83
N ASP A 144 11.26 -13.37 -0.55
CA ASP A 144 10.18 -13.58 0.41
C ASP A 144 9.05 -12.56 0.25
N HIS A 145 9.25 -11.53 -0.57
CA HIS A 145 8.23 -10.56 -1.00
C HIS A 145 7.87 -10.76 -2.49
N LEU A 146 6.57 -10.71 -2.79
CA LEU A 146 6.04 -10.58 -4.14
C LEU A 146 6.03 -9.11 -4.57
N PRO A 147 6.29 -8.81 -5.85
CA PRO A 147 6.28 -7.44 -6.35
C PRO A 147 4.86 -6.87 -6.34
N VAL A 148 4.75 -5.61 -5.90
CA VAL A 148 3.52 -4.82 -5.93
C VAL A 148 3.66 -3.73 -6.98
N TYR A 149 2.62 -3.51 -7.76
CA TYR A 149 2.61 -2.45 -8.77
C TYR A 149 1.24 -1.79 -8.88
N VAL A 150 1.25 -0.56 -9.40
CA VAL A 150 0.05 0.15 -9.83
C VAL A 150 0.12 0.42 -11.32
N VAL A 151 -1.03 0.40 -11.97
CA VAL A 151 -1.21 0.83 -13.35
C VAL A 151 -1.76 2.25 -13.32
N LEU A 152 -1.09 3.14 -14.05
CA LEU A 152 -1.51 4.53 -14.23
C LEU A 152 -1.86 4.76 -15.70
N THR A 153 -2.91 5.54 -15.96
CA THR A 153 -3.34 5.91 -17.32
C THR A 153 -3.24 7.41 -17.53
N GLY A 154 -2.83 7.82 -18.73
CA GLY A 154 -2.86 9.23 -19.14
C GLY A 154 -4.27 9.73 -19.40
N ARG A 155 -4.59 10.95 -18.96
CA ARG A 155 -5.81 11.70 -19.28
C ARG A 155 -5.48 13.03 -19.95
#